data_AF-A0A937IGF8-F1
#
_entry.id   AF-A0A937IGF8-F1
#
_cell.length_a   1.000
_cell.length_b   1.000
_cell.length_c   1.000
_cell.angle_alpha   90.00
_cell.angle_beta   90.00
_cell.angle_gamma   90.00
#
_symmetry.space_group_name_H-M   'P 1'
#
loop_
_entity.id
_entity.type
_entity.pdbx_description
1 polymer ?
#
loop_
_entity_poly.entity_id
_entity_poly.type
_entity_poly.pdbx_seq_one_letter_code
_entity_poly.pdbx_strand_id
1 'polypeptide(L)' 'MANMAWRMVIELVAGIAIGFGVGYGLDWLFGTLPIFLILFIGLGLAAGIRTMMRTAEEVQKMHMAQASEEES' A
#
# COMPACT_ATOMS: atom_id res chain seq x y z
N MET A 1 -9.75 -13.10 9.31
CA MET A 1 -8.28 -13.15 9.08
C MET A 1 -7.89 -13.19 7.60
N ALA A 2 -8.36 -14.16 6.78
CA ALA A 2 -7.90 -14.33 5.39
C ALA A 2 -8.08 -13.08 4.49
N ASN A 3 -9.22 -12.39 4.59
CA ASN A 3 -9.48 -11.18 3.79
C ASN A 3 -8.57 -9.99 4.15
N MET A 4 -8.08 -9.91 5.39
CA MET A 4 -7.17 -8.81 5.79
C MET A 4 -5.76 -9.02 5.25
N ALA A 5 -5.24 -10.25 5.34
CA ALA A 5 -3.94 -10.57 4.76
C ALA A 5 -3.92 -10.29 3.26
N TRP A 6 -4.97 -10.69 2.54
CA TRP A 6 -5.12 -10.40 1.13
C TRP A 6 -5.23 -8.90 0.82
N ARG A 7 -5.96 -8.12 1.63
CA ARG A 7 -6.03 -6.66 1.48
C ARG A 7 -4.67 -5.99 1.63
N MET A 8 -3.86 -6.39 2.61
CA MET A 8 -2.52 -5.82 2.79
C MET A 8 -1.63 -6.08 1.56
N VAL A 9 -1.74 -7.26 0.95
CA VAL A 9 -1.03 -7.56 -0.30
C VAL A 9 -1.51 -6.67 -1.44
N ILE A 10 -2.83 -6.51 -1.61
CA ILE A 10 -3.39 -5.62 -2.64
C ILE A 10 -2.95 -4.17 -2.40
N GLU A 11 -2.97 -3.69 -1.17
CA GLU A 11 -2.57 -2.32 -0.81
C GLU A 11 -1.10 -2.05 -1.20
N LEU A 12 -0.21 -3.00 -0.94
CA LEU A 12 1.19 -2.91 -1.36
C LEU A 12 1.35 -2.97 -2.89
N VAL A 13 0.71 -3.96 -3.54
CA VAL A 13 0.80 -4.17 -5.00
C VAL A 13 0.18 -2.99 -5.75
N ALA A 14 -0.94 -2.44 -5.28
CA ALA A 14 -1.58 -1.27 -5.85
C ALA A 14 -0.68 -0.04 -5.79
N GLY A 15 -0.01 0.20 -4.65
CA GLY A 15 0.95 1.30 -4.51
C GLY A 15 2.09 1.21 -5.53
N ILE A 16 2.68 0.02 -5.69
CA ILE A 16 3.75 -0.22 -6.67
C ILE A 16 3.22 -0.11 -8.10
N ALA A 17 2.05 -0.68 -8.41
CA ALA A 17 1.45 -0.65 -9.74
C ALA A 17 1.14 0.79 -10.19
N ILE A 18 0.61 1.63 -9.29
CA ILE A 18 0.38 3.05 -9.56
C ILE A 18 1.70 3.79 -9.78
N GLY A 19 2.70 3.57 -8.91
CA GLY A 19 4.02 4.17 -9.04
C GLY A 19 4.71 3.79 -10.36
N PHE A 20 4.63 2.52 -10.73
CA PHE A 20 5.14 2.02 -12.00
C PHE A 20 4.40 2.64 -13.20
N GLY A 21 3.07 2.62 -13.20
CA GLY A 21 2.28 3.16 -14.31
C GLY A 21 2.52 4.65 -14.55
N VAL A 22 2.56 5.44 -13.47
CA VAL A 22 2.83 6.89 -13.55
C VAL A 22 4.27 7.16 -13.96
N GLY A 23 5.23 6.50 -13.32
CA GLY A 23 6.66 6.68 -13.62
C GLY A 23 7.01 6.28 -15.04
N TYR A 24 6.48 5.16 -15.53
CA TYR A 24 6.68 4.71 -16.90
C TYR A 24 6.04 5.66 -17.92
N GLY A 25 4.80 6.11 -17.66
CA GLY A 25 4.10 7.05 -18.54
C GLY A 25 4.83 8.40 -18.65
N LEU A 26 5.35 8.92 -17.54
CA LEU A 26 6.13 10.15 -17.52
C LEU A 26 7.47 9.97 -18.25
N ASP A 27 8.21 8.90 -17.96
CA ASP A 27 9.47 8.66 -18.65
C ASP A 27 9.28 8.46 -20.16
N TRP A 28 8.17 7.87 -20.60
CA TRP A 28 7.84 7.73 -22.02
C TRP A 28 7.51 9.08 -22.67
N LEU A 29 6.79 9.97 -21.98
CA LEU A 29 6.44 11.29 -22.48
C LEU A 29 7.66 12.24 -22.55
N PHE A 30 8.54 12.18 -21.55
CA PHE A 30 9.72 13.07 -21.44
C PHE A 30 11.00 12.46 -22.03
N GLY A 31 11.00 11.18 -22.41
CA GLY A 31 12.20 10.48 -22.90
C GLY A 31 13.28 10.28 -21.83
N THR A 32 12.93 10.34 -20.55
CA THR A 32 13.85 10.30 -19.39
C THR A 32 13.99 8.92 -18.76
N LEU A 33 13.47 7.88 -19.42
CA LEU A 33 13.54 6.48 -18.97
C LEU A 33 14.99 6.16 -18.50
N PRO A 34 15.23 5.78 -17.23
CA PRO A 34 14.28 5.32 -16.19
C PRO A 34 14.12 6.26 -14.96
N ILE A 35 14.35 7.56 -15.09
CA ILE A 35 14.47 8.48 -13.95
C ILE A 35 13.16 8.59 -13.15
N PHE A 36 12.04 8.93 -13.80
CA PHE A 36 10.76 9.06 -13.11
C PHE A 36 10.24 7.69 -12.66
N LEU A 37 10.51 6.62 -13.40
CA LEU A 37 10.14 5.27 -13.00
C LEU A 37 10.73 4.89 -11.64
N ILE A 38 12.03 5.11 -11.41
CA ILE A 38 12.66 4.80 -10.11
C ILE A 38 12.06 5.66 -9.00
N LEU A 39 11.90 6.97 -9.24
CA LEU A 39 11.32 7.89 -8.27
C LEU A 39 9.89 7.48 -7.87
N PHE A 40 9.02 7.25 -8.86
CA PHE A 40 7.62 6.94 -8.60
C PHE A 40 7.40 5.52 -8.08
N ILE A 41 8.25 4.55 -8.40
CA ILE A 41 8.23 3.24 -7.73
C ILE A 41 8.55 3.41 -6.24
N GLY A 42 9.56 4.21 -5.89
CA GLY A 42 9.88 4.52 -4.48
C GLY A 42 8.72 5.18 -3.74
N LEU A 43 8.08 6.18 -4.37
CA LEU A 43 6.89 6.84 -3.83
C LEU A 43 5.69 5.88 -3.72
N GLY A 44 5.47 5.04 -4.72
CA GLY A 44 4.41 4.04 -4.75
C GLY A 44 4.58 2.99 -3.66
N LEU A 45 5.81 2.53 -3.43
CA LEU A 45 6.15 1.64 -2.33
C LEU A 45 5.88 2.30 -0.98
N ALA A 46 6.34 3.54 -0.77
CA ALA A 46 6.10 4.28 0.47
C ALA A 46 4.60 4.47 0.75
N ALA A 47 3.81 4.79 -0.28
CA ALA A 47 2.35 4.88 -0.18
C ALA A 47 1.70 3.52 0.14
N GLY A 48 2.14 2.44 -0.52
CA GLY A 48 1.68 1.07 -0.26
C GLY A 48 1.95 0.63 1.19
N ILE A 49 3.17 0.86 1.70
CA ILE A 49 3.52 0.55 3.09
C ILE A 49 2.66 1.37 4.06
N ARG A 50 2.48 2.67 3.81
CA ARG A 50 1.66 3.54 4.68
C ARG A 50 0.21 3.06 4.80
N THR A 51 -0.38 2.62 3.70
CA THR A 51 -1.75 2.06 3.71
C THR A 51 -1.82 0.73 4.43
N MET A 52 -0.88 -0.17 4.18
CA MET A 52 -0.76 -1.45 4.89
C MET A 52 -0.63 -1.25 6.41
N MET A 53 0.21 -0.32 6.87
CA MET A 53 0.38 -0.03 8.30
C MET A 53 -0.91 0.47 8.94
N ARG A 54 -1.64 1.35 8.25
CA ARG A 54 -2.96 1.82 8.72
C ARG A 54 -3.94 0.65 8.84
N THR A 55 -3.96 -0.24 7.85
CA THR A 55 -4.79 -1.46 7.90
C THR A 55 -4.40 -2.34 9.09
N ALA A 56 -3.11 -2.51 9.36
CA ALA A 56 -2.64 -3.28 10.52
C ALA A 56 -3.12 -2.67 11.86
N GLU A 57 -3.06 -1.35 12.01
CA GLU A 57 -3.58 -0.65 13.20
C GLU A 57 -5.10 -0.83 13.36
N GLU A 58 -5.86 -0.74 12.27
CA GLU A 58 -7.32 -0.97 12.28
C GLU A 58 -7.64 -2.40 12.75
N VAL A 59 -6.89 -3.39 12.28
CA VAL A 59 -7.04 -4.79 12.70
C VAL A 59 -6.69 -4.97 14.17
N GLN A 60 -5.62 -4.35 14.65
CA GLN A 60 -5.24 -4.42 16.07
C GLN A 60 -6.33 -3.83 16.98
N LYS A 61 -6.89 -2.66 16.61
CA LYS A 61 -7.98 -2.03 17.36
C LYS A 61 -9.25 -2.88 17.39
N MET A 62 -9.61 -3.50 16.27
CA MET A 62 -10.78 -4.39 16.20
C MET A 62 -10.62 -5.60 17.12
N HIS A 63 -9.44 -6.24 17.15
CA HIS A 63 -9.20 -7.36 18.05
C HIS A 63 -9.26 -6.96 19.54
N MET A 64 -8.79 -5.76 19.90
CA MET A 64 -8.85 -5.28 21.29
C MET A 64 -10.28 -4.94 21.74
N ALA A 65 -11.10 -4.37 20.85
CA ALA A 65 -12.51 -4.06 21.14
C ALA A 65 -13.37 -5.33 21.32
N GLN A 66 -13.13 -6.36 20.50
CA GLN A 66 -13.81 -7.64 20.62
C GLN A 66 -13.49 -8.34 21.96
N ALA A 67 -12.25 -8.25 22.43
CA ALA A 67 -11.85 -8.82 23.72
C ALA A 67 -12.52 -8.13 24.92
N SER A 68 -12.82 -6.82 24.83
CA SER A 68 -13.51 -6.10 25.91
C SER A 68 -15.03 -6.33 25.97
N GLU A 69 -15.66 -6.64 24.83
CA GLU A 69 -17.10 -6.93 24.79
C GLU A 69 -17.43 -8.37 25.24
N GLU A 70 -16.51 -9.33 25.07
CA GLU A 70 -16.69 -10.71 25.58
C GLU A 70 -16.56 -10.82 27.12
N GLU A 71 -15.94 -9.82 27.78
CA GLU A 71 -15.70 -9.82 29.23
C GLU A 71 -16.78 -9.05 30.03
N SER A 72 -17.76 -8.42 29.37
CA SER A 72 -18.82 -7.56 29.96
C SER A 72 -20.21 -8.20 29.92
#